data_AF-D1BXZ5-F1
#
_entry.id   AF-D1BXZ5-F1
#
_cell.length_a   1.000
_cell.length_b   1.000
_cell.length_c   1.000
_cell.angle_alpha   90.00
_cell.angle_beta   90.00
_cell.angle_gamma   90.00
#
_symmetry.space_group_name_H-M   'P 1'
#
loop_
_entity.id
_entity.type
_entity.pdbx_description
1 polymer ?
#
loop_
_entity_poly.entity_id
_entity_poly.type
_entity_poly.pdbx_seq_one_letter_code
_entity_poly.pdbx_strand_id
1 'polypeptide(L)'
;MRRPSLALGLAVAVTALTACAAPAPADGFPSSTAAPLTRFAAEFLGATTMPAPEATVTPAAGTWDDVVVPAGFELVLITSGEDPAAVTVADAVRRYAAAHAVALTVLPTRDDDDVEAAIEQAVAAHPDLVVGAGDGVVDVFALLTAQHLDTPFLLVGSQLPEPTANVTAVVWDGAGFRGSGLGSAHADPDAVSPERALEAMGAGVTAVLHDLTGIVLDLG
;
A
#
# COMPACT_ATOMS: atom_id res chain seq x y z
N MET A 1 -105.93 -15.74 -12.18
CA MET A 1 -104.60 -16.28 -12.58
C MET A 1 -103.73 -15.14 -13.05
N ARG A 2 -102.82 -14.63 -12.21
CA ARG A 2 -101.80 -13.62 -12.54
C ARG A 2 -100.69 -13.66 -11.48
N ARG A 3 -99.48 -13.94 -11.99
CA ARG A 3 -98.10 -13.66 -11.51
C ARG A 3 -97.69 -13.96 -10.07
N PRO A 4 -96.55 -14.66 -9.93
CA PRO A 4 -95.55 -14.33 -8.95
C PRO A 4 -94.21 -13.92 -9.60
N SER A 5 -93.38 -13.34 -8.75
CA SER A 5 -92.28 -12.43 -9.01
C SER A 5 -90.94 -13.02 -8.55
N LEU A 6 -89.83 -12.40 -8.97
CA LEU A 6 -88.51 -12.31 -8.30
C LEU A 6 -87.69 -13.62 -8.21
N ALA A 7 -86.36 -13.65 -8.31
CA ALA A 7 -85.34 -12.64 -8.11
C ALA A 7 -84.10 -12.90 -8.99
N LEU A 8 -83.45 -11.82 -9.41
CA LEU A 8 -82.22 -11.77 -10.18
C LEU A 8 -81.02 -11.90 -9.23
N GLY A 9 -80.18 -12.91 -9.41
CA GLY A 9 -78.96 -13.11 -8.62
C GLY A 9 -77.82 -12.22 -9.12
N LEU A 10 -77.33 -11.31 -8.27
CA LEU A 10 -76.14 -10.49 -8.50
C LEU A 10 -75.00 -11.05 -7.64
N ALA A 11 -74.02 -11.69 -8.26
CA ALA A 11 -72.77 -12.09 -7.61
C ALA A 11 -71.66 -11.10 -8.01
N VAL A 12 -71.27 -10.24 -7.07
CA VAL A 12 -70.08 -9.39 -7.18
C VAL A 12 -68.94 -10.11 -6.48
N ALA A 13 -68.00 -10.65 -7.24
CA ALA A 13 -66.74 -11.19 -6.72
C ALA A 13 -65.69 -10.08 -6.70
N VAL A 14 -65.29 -9.67 -5.50
CA VAL A 14 -64.17 -8.76 -5.24
C VAL A 14 -62.88 -9.59 -5.34
N THR A 15 -62.12 -9.42 -6.41
CA THR A 15 -60.74 -9.94 -6.50
C THR A 15 -59.78 -8.87 -6.00
N ALA A 16 -59.18 -9.12 -4.83
CA ALA A 16 -58.13 -8.30 -4.25
C ALA A 16 -56.86 -8.38 -5.11
N LEU A 17 -56.35 -7.21 -5.54
CA LEU A 17 -55.04 -7.06 -6.15
C LEU A 17 -53.97 -7.17 -5.05
N THR A 18 -53.37 -8.34 -4.88
CA THR A 18 -52.13 -8.50 -4.11
C THR A 18 -50.94 -8.14 -5.01
N ALA A 19 -50.52 -6.87 -4.93
CA ALA A 19 -49.28 -6.40 -5.53
C ALA A 19 -48.09 -7.08 -4.83
N CYS A 20 -47.41 -7.98 -5.53
CA CYS A 20 -46.08 -8.44 -5.16
C CYS A 20 -45.10 -7.31 -5.49
N ALA A 21 -44.75 -6.48 -4.51
CA ALA A 21 -43.60 -5.59 -4.61
C ALA A 21 -42.34 -6.46 -4.66
N ALA A 22 -41.72 -6.56 -5.84
CA ALA A 22 -40.37 -7.11 -5.94
C ALA A 22 -39.41 -6.17 -5.19
N PRO A 23 -38.52 -6.69 -4.33
CA PRO A 23 -37.47 -5.86 -3.74
C PRO A 23 -36.56 -5.34 -4.85
N ALA A 24 -36.31 -4.04 -4.85
CA ALA A 24 -35.33 -3.41 -5.73
C ALA A 24 -33.97 -4.10 -5.53
N PRO A 25 -33.17 -4.32 -6.60
CA PRO A 25 -31.79 -4.73 -6.42
C PRO A 25 -31.11 -3.64 -5.59
N ALA A 26 -30.63 -4.01 -4.40
CA ALA A 26 -29.73 -3.17 -3.66
C ALA A 26 -28.46 -3.06 -4.51
N ASP A 27 -28.15 -1.86 -4.98
CA ASP A 27 -26.82 -1.49 -5.48
C ASP A 27 -25.86 -1.56 -4.29
N GLY A 28 -25.56 -2.78 -3.85
CA GLY A 28 -24.49 -3.07 -2.93
C GLY A 28 -23.22 -3.14 -3.76
N PHE A 29 -22.30 -2.18 -3.55
CA PHE A 29 -20.90 -2.39 -3.87
C PHE A 29 -20.51 -3.79 -3.39
N PRO A 30 -19.80 -4.61 -4.19
CA PRO A 30 -19.35 -5.90 -3.71
C PRO A 30 -18.58 -5.66 -2.42
N SER A 31 -19.12 -6.17 -1.32
CA SER A 31 -18.39 -6.22 -0.06
C SER A 31 -17.19 -7.09 -0.36
N SER A 32 -16.02 -6.46 -0.53
CA SER A 32 -14.76 -7.13 -0.83
C SER A 32 -14.45 -8.04 0.35
N THR A 33 -14.95 -9.27 0.28
CA THR A 33 -14.51 -10.32 1.17
C THR A 33 -13.14 -10.68 0.64
N ALA A 34 -12.12 -10.03 1.18
CA ALA A 34 -10.76 -10.23 0.72
C ALA A 34 -10.41 -11.73 0.78
N ALA A 35 -9.75 -12.20 -0.27
CA ALA A 35 -9.39 -13.60 -0.40
C ALA A 35 -8.44 -14.01 0.75
N PRO A 36 -8.46 -15.29 1.18
CA PRO A 36 -7.51 -15.77 2.17
C PRO A 36 -6.07 -15.51 1.71
N LEU A 37 -5.22 -15.03 2.62
CA LEU A 37 -3.80 -14.85 2.35
C LEU A 37 -3.14 -16.15 1.89
N THR A 38 -2.10 -16.03 1.07
CA THR A 38 -1.20 -17.15 0.81
C THR A 38 -0.52 -17.58 2.11
N ARG A 39 -0.02 -18.83 2.16
CA ARG A 39 0.70 -19.34 3.34
C ARG A 39 1.84 -18.40 3.75
N PHE A 40 2.61 -17.93 2.76
CA PHE A 40 3.72 -17.00 2.99
C PHE A 40 3.22 -15.70 3.60
N ALA A 41 2.19 -15.07 3.01
CA ALA A 41 1.68 -13.80 3.52
C ALA A 41 1.17 -13.92 4.98
N ALA A 42 0.55 -15.03 5.36
CA ALA A 42 0.13 -15.25 6.74
C ALA A 42 1.33 -15.43 7.70
N GLU A 43 2.42 -16.05 7.25
CA GLU A 43 3.64 -16.20 8.03
C GLU A 43 4.37 -14.86 8.17
N PHE A 44 4.51 -14.12 7.06
CA PHE A 44 5.14 -12.81 7.00
C PHE A 44 4.40 -11.76 7.86
N LEU A 45 3.07 -11.68 7.76
CA LEU A 45 2.27 -10.71 8.52
C LEU A 45 2.02 -11.14 9.99
N GLY A 46 2.49 -12.32 10.39
CA GLY A 46 2.42 -12.83 11.74
C GLY A 46 0.99 -12.92 12.29
N ALA A 47 0.68 -12.12 13.30
CA ALA A 47 -0.64 -12.10 13.93
C ALA A 47 -1.72 -11.45 13.05
N THR A 48 -1.32 -10.71 12.00
CA THR A 48 -2.23 -10.00 11.12
C THR A 48 -2.63 -10.88 9.95
N THR A 49 -3.90 -11.29 9.92
CA THR A 49 -4.41 -12.20 8.88
C THR A 49 -4.97 -11.49 7.66
N MET A 50 -5.23 -10.18 7.74
CA MET A 50 -5.71 -9.36 6.64
C MET A 50 -5.58 -7.88 7.03
N PRO A 51 -4.52 -7.18 6.61
CA PRO A 51 -4.37 -5.78 6.94
C PRO A 51 -5.45 -4.95 6.24
N ALA A 52 -6.00 -3.98 6.96
CA ALA A 52 -6.77 -2.93 6.32
C ALA A 52 -5.82 -2.09 5.43
N PRO A 53 -6.34 -1.38 4.42
CA PRO A 53 -5.57 -0.32 3.77
C PRO A 53 -4.97 0.62 4.82
N GLU A 54 -3.74 1.06 4.58
CA GLU A 54 -2.99 1.99 5.46
C GLU A 54 -2.63 1.40 6.83
N ALA A 55 -2.90 0.11 7.08
CA ALA A 55 -2.60 -0.50 8.36
C ALA A 55 -1.08 -0.54 8.62
N THR A 56 -0.72 -0.26 9.88
CA THR A 56 0.60 -0.59 10.40
C THR A 56 0.60 -2.04 10.87
N VAL A 57 1.55 -2.82 10.36
CA VAL A 57 1.71 -4.25 10.64
C VAL A 57 3.13 -4.52 11.07
N THR A 58 3.30 -5.29 12.14
CA THR A 58 4.61 -5.83 12.52
C THR A 58 4.82 -7.18 11.84
N PRO A 59 5.73 -7.28 10.84
CA PRO A 59 6.01 -8.56 10.20
C PRO A 59 6.77 -9.50 11.15
N ALA A 60 6.68 -10.80 10.91
CA ALA A 60 7.47 -11.78 11.64
C ALA A 60 8.94 -11.70 11.20
N ALA A 61 9.84 -11.41 12.14
CA ALA A 61 11.26 -11.22 11.86
C ALA A 61 11.90 -12.44 11.18
N GLY A 62 12.79 -12.18 10.21
CA GLY A 62 13.53 -13.21 9.46
C GLY A 62 12.74 -13.90 8.35
N THR A 63 11.44 -13.62 8.20
CA THR A 63 10.63 -14.22 7.11
C THR A 63 11.02 -13.75 5.71
N TRP A 64 11.79 -12.67 5.60
CA TRP A 64 12.33 -12.14 4.36
C TRP A 64 13.73 -12.66 4.01
N ASP A 65 14.42 -13.36 4.93
CA ASP A 65 15.84 -13.73 4.75
C ASP A 65 16.07 -14.72 3.59
N ASP A 66 15.08 -15.60 3.34
CA ASP A 66 15.12 -16.62 2.30
C ASP A 66 14.37 -16.20 1.02
N VAL A 67 13.88 -14.95 0.95
CA VAL A 67 13.11 -14.48 -0.21
C VAL A 67 14.05 -14.18 -1.38
N VAL A 68 13.81 -14.86 -2.50
CA VAL A 68 14.62 -14.72 -3.71
C VAL A 68 14.00 -13.68 -4.62
N VAL A 69 14.74 -12.59 -4.86
CA VAL A 69 14.37 -11.57 -5.85
C VAL A 69 14.47 -12.17 -7.26
N PRO A 70 13.46 -11.99 -8.13
CA PRO A 70 13.50 -12.48 -9.50
C PRO A 70 14.70 -11.95 -10.30
N ALA A 71 15.22 -12.76 -11.21
CA ALA A 71 16.29 -12.32 -12.10
C ALA A 71 15.80 -11.19 -13.02
N GLY A 72 16.58 -10.12 -13.12
CA GLY A 72 16.22 -8.96 -13.93
C GLY A 72 15.33 -7.95 -13.22
N PHE A 73 15.10 -8.10 -11.91
CA PHE A 73 14.38 -7.11 -11.12
C PHE A 73 15.08 -5.74 -11.19
N GLU A 74 14.32 -4.68 -11.47
CA GLU A 74 14.80 -3.32 -11.65
C GLU A 74 14.32 -2.40 -10.52
N LEU A 75 15.27 -1.74 -9.85
CA LEU A 75 15.03 -0.74 -8.81
C LEU A 75 15.46 0.65 -9.27
N VAL A 76 14.63 1.64 -8.98
CA VAL A 76 15.03 3.05 -9.02
C VAL A 76 15.06 3.59 -7.60
N LEU A 77 16.22 4.08 -7.15
CA LEU A 77 16.38 4.78 -5.88
C LEU A 77 16.30 6.30 -6.10
N ILE A 78 15.33 6.94 -5.46
CA ILE A 78 15.24 8.39 -5.33
C ILE A 78 15.69 8.76 -3.92
N THR A 79 16.70 9.63 -3.81
CA THR A 79 17.29 9.97 -2.51
C THR A 79 17.65 11.44 -2.45
N SER A 80 17.29 12.08 -1.34
CA SER A 80 17.50 13.51 -1.13
C SER A 80 18.81 13.80 -0.38
N GLY A 81 19.62 14.70 -0.94
CA GLY A 81 20.65 15.45 -0.21
C GLY A 81 21.79 14.64 0.42
N GLU A 82 22.48 15.29 1.36
CA GLU A 82 23.63 14.76 2.12
C GLU A 82 23.26 14.47 3.59
N ASP A 83 21.96 14.36 3.90
CA ASP A 83 21.52 14.03 5.26
C ASP A 83 22.03 12.64 5.67
N PRO A 84 22.69 12.49 6.84
CA PRO A 84 23.30 11.21 7.23
C PRO A 84 22.33 10.03 7.31
N ALA A 85 21.08 10.24 7.73
CA ALA A 85 20.08 9.18 7.79
C ALA A 85 19.65 8.76 6.38
N ALA A 86 19.36 9.73 5.51
CA ALA A 86 19.05 9.47 4.09
C ALA A 86 20.21 8.74 3.37
N VAL A 87 21.46 9.15 3.63
CA VAL A 87 22.67 8.49 3.10
C VAL A 87 22.76 7.04 3.58
N THR A 88 22.48 6.79 4.87
CA THR A 88 22.53 5.44 5.45
C THR A 88 21.49 4.52 4.80
N VAL A 89 20.27 5.02 4.58
CA VAL A 89 19.21 4.28 3.88
C VAL A 89 19.58 4.05 2.40
N ALA A 90 20.07 5.08 1.71
CA ALA A 90 20.50 4.95 0.32
C ALA A 90 21.65 3.93 0.16
N ASP A 91 22.59 3.88 1.10
CA ASP A 91 23.66 2.89 1.14
C ASP A 91 23.12 1.48 1.37
N ALA A 92 22.12 1.31 2.24
CA ALA A 92 21.46 0.03 2.44
C ALA A 92 20.76 -0.46 1.16
N VAL A 93 20.08 0.42 0.43
CA VAL A 93 19.48 0.11 -0.89
C VAL A 93 20.54 -0.37 -1.87
N ARG A 94 21.68 0.34 -1.97
CA ARG A 94 22.80 -0.05 -2.84
C ARG A 94 23.38 -1.41 -2.46
N ARG A 95 23.55 -1.68 -1.16
CA ARG A 95 24.04 -2.97 -0.66
C ARG A 95 23.05 -4.09 -0.94
N TYR A 96 21.76 -3.86 -0.73
CA TYR A 96 20.71 -4.81 -1.07
C TYR A 96 20.75 -5.15 -2.56
N ALA A 97 20.77 -4.14 -3.43
CA ALA A 97 20.80 -4.37 -4.87
C ALA A 97 22.04 -5.17 -5.31
N ALA A 98 23.21 -4.87 -4.75
CA ALA A 98 24.44 -5.61 -5.03
C ALA A 98 24.38 -7.07 -4.54
N ALA A 99 23.84 -7.32 -3.35
CA ALA A 99 23.73 -8.66 -2.77
C ALA A 99 22.77 -9.56 -3.55
N HIS A 100 21.70 -8.98 -4.10
CA HIS A 100 20.64 -9.69 -4.81
C HIS A 100 20.73 -9.58 -6.34
N ALA A 101 21.80 -9.00 -6.88
CA ALA A 101 22.02 -8.78 -8.32
C ALA A 101 20.86 -8.04 -9.02
N VAL A 102 20.27 -7.08 -8.32
CA VAL A 102 19.19 -6.22 -8.80
C VAL A 102 19.77 -5.09 -9.64
N ALA A 103 19.13 -4.76 -10.77
CA ALA A 103 19.53 -3.63 -11.58
C ALA A 103 19.11 -2.33 -10.88
N LEU A 104 20.08 -1.52 -10.44
CA LEU A 104 19.81 -0.30 -9.69
C LEU A 104 20.13 0.96 -10.50
N THR A 105 19.12 1.81 -10.68
CA THR A 105 19.28 3.20 -11.12
C THR A 105 19.16 4.12 -9.91
N VAL A 106 20.05 5.11 -9.78
CA VAL A 106 20.00 6.08 -8.67
C VAL A 106 19.78 7.49 -9.19
N LEU A 107 18.76 8.15 -8.65
CA LEU A 107 18.35 9.52 -8.96
C LEU A 107 18.52 10.38 -7.69
N PRO A 108 19.67 11.06 -7.52
CA PRO A 108 19.89 11.97 -6.41
C PRO A 108 19.11 13.27 -6.63
N THR A 109 18.54 13.81 -5.56
CA THR A 109 17.72 15.04 -5.60
C THR A 109 18.23 16.06 -4.58
N ARG A 110 18.02 17.36 -4.86
CA ARG A 110 18.43 18.46 -3.97
C ARG A 110 17.26 19.19 -3.33
N ASP A 111 16.12 19.21 -4.00
CA ASP A 111 14.91 19.92 -3.60
C ASP A 111 13.66 19.19 -4.13
N ASP A 112 12.49 19.73 -3.83
CA ASP A 112 11.21 19.14 -4.18
C ASP A 112 10.99 19.06 -5.71
N ASP A 113 11.48 20.03 -6.47
CA ASP A 113 11.40 20.04 -7.94
C ASP A 113 12.23 18.90 -8.54
N ASP A 114 13.44 18.65 -7.99
CA ASP A 114 14.26 17.50 -8.36
C ASP A 114 13.57 16.16 -8.00
N VAL A 115 12.86 16.09 -6.86
CA VAL A 115 12.11 14.89 -6.46
C VAL A 115 10.95 14.62 -7.42
N GLU A 116 10.18 15.65 -7.79
CA GLU A 116 9.12 15.54 -8.79
C GLU A 116 9.67 15.02 -10.12
N ALA A 117 10.74 15.64 -10.63
CA ALA A 117 11.37 15.21 -11.87
C ALA A 117 11.92 13.77 -11.79
N ALA A 118 12.47 13.37 -10.65
CA ALA A 118 12.97 12.02 -10.43
C ALA A 118 11.83 10.98 -10.41
N ILE A 119 10.67 11.29 -9.82
CA ILE A 119 9.49 10.42 -9.85
C ILE A 119 9.02 10.23 -11.29
N GLU A 120 8.85 11.31 -12.04
CA GLU A 120 8.41 11.22 -13.44
C GLU A 120 9.41 10.42 -14.29
N GLN A 121 10.72 10.63 -14.09
CA GLN A 121 11.75 9.84 -14.76
C GLN A 121 11.68 8.36 -14.37
N ALA A 122 11.50 8.05 -13.08
CA ALA A 122 11.41 6.69 -12.59
C ALA A 122 10.18 5.96 -13.17
N VAL A 123 9.00 6.59 -13.12
CA VAL A 123 7.76 6.03 -13.66
C VAL A 123 7.88 5.78 -15.16
N ALA A 124 8.45 6.72 -15.92
CA ALA A 124 8.64 6.56 -17.36
C ALA A 124 9.60 5.41 -17.74
N ALA A 125 10.49 5.01 -16.83
CA ALA A 125 11.38 3.87 -17.03
C ALA A 125 10.70 2.52 -16.76
N HIS A 126 9.50 2.51 -16.14
CA HIS A 126 8.76 1.31 -15.77
C HIS A 126 9.58 0.26 -14.98
N PRO A 127 10.25 0.65 -13.87
CA PRO A 127 10.94 -0.31 -13.01
C PRO A 127 9.94 -1.20 -12.27
N ASP A 128 10.44 -2.29 -11.68
CA ASP A 128 9.61 -3.13 -10.81
C ASP A 128 9.30 -2.44 -9.47
N LEU A 129 10.19 -1.56 -8.98
CA LEU A 129 9.97 -0.82 -7.74
C LEU A 129 10.77 0.50 -7.69
N VAL A 130 10.09 1.58 -7.28
CA VAL A 130 10.70 2.88 -6.96
C VAL A 130 10.88 3.00 -5.43
N VAL A 131 12.10 3.27 -4.98
CA VAL A 131 12.44 3.38 -3.56
C VAL A 131 12.74 4.83 -3.20
N GLY A 132 12.03 5.38 -2.23
CA GLY A 132 12.31 6.67 -1.60
C GLY A 132 13.17 6.49 -0.35
N ALA A 133 14.34 7.13 -0.31
CA ALA A 133 15.25 7.09 0.83
C ALA A 133 15.37 8.47 1.50
N GLY A 134 14.92 8.53 2.76
CA GLY A 134 15.03 9.69 3.63
C GLY A 134 13.81 10.61 3.64
N ASP A 135 13.78 11.52 4.60
CA ASP A 135 12.64 12.39 4.88
C ASP A 135 12.35 13.38 3.74
N GLY A 136 13.40 13.82 3.03
CA GLY A 136 13.31 14.85 1.99
C GLY A 136 12.54 14.45 0.74
N VAL A 137 12.13 13.18 0.58
CA VAL A 137 11.29 12.76 -0.54
C VAL A 137 9.80 12.65 -0.16
N VAL A 138 9.46 12.64 1.13
CA VAL A 138 8.14 12.22 1.62
C VAL A 138 7.02 13.17 1.19
N ASP A 139 7.24 14.48 1.28
CA ASP A 139 6.19 15.47 0.98
C ASP A 139 5.78 15.41 -0.50
N VAL A 140 6.75 15.24 -1.40
CA VAL A 140 6.48 15.10 -2.85
C VAL A 140 5.90 13.73 -3.17
N PHE A 141 6.40 12.65 -2.55
CA PHE A 141 5.81 11.31 -2.71
C PHE A 141 4.33 11.32 -2.29
N ALA A 142 3.98 11.96 -1.16
CA ALA A 142 2.60 12.07 -0.69
C ALA A 142 1.67 12.75 -1.70
N LEU A 143 2.19 13.63 -2.57
CA LEU A 143 1.42 14.32 -3.60
C LEU A 143 1.32 13.52 -4.91
N LEU A 144 2.37 12.79 -5.28
CA LEU A 144 2.52 12.27 -6.64
C LEU A 144 2.29 10.76 -6.77
N THR A 145 2.56 9.95 -5.75
CA THR A 145 2.44 8.48 -5.89
C THR A 145 1.02 8.01 -6.18
N ALA A 146 0.01 8.76 -5.72
CA ALA A 146 -1.40 8.52 -6.00
C ALA A 146 -1.79 8.73 -7.48
N GLN A 147 -0.97 9.47 -8.24
CA GLN A 147 -1.15 9.69 -9.67
C GLN A 147 -0.57 8.56 -10.51
N HIS A 148 0.26 7.70 -9.88
CA HIS A 148 1.03 6.64 -10.52
C HIS A 148 0.70 5.27 -9.90
N LEU A 149 -0.61 4.94 -9.81
CA LEU A 149 -1.12 3.75 -9.11
C LEU A 149 -0.60 2.42 -9.65
N ASP A 150 -0.15 2.38 -10.90
CA ASP A 150 0.42 1.17 -11.53
C ASP A 150 1.92 1.00 -11.24
N THR A 151 2.56 1.96 -10.57
CA THR A 151 3.97 1.89 -10.18
C THR A 151 4.08 1.58 -8.68
N PRO A 152 4.78 0.50 -8.29
CA PRO A 152 5.06 0.22 -6.88
C PRO A 152 6.07 1.22 -6.32
N PHE A 153 5.79 1.73 -5.12
CA PHE A 153 6.68 2.59 -4.34
C PHE A 153 6.99 1.97 -2.98
N LEU A 154 8.22 2.13 -2.51
CA LEU A 154 8.68 1.75 -1.19
C LEU A 154 9.35 2.95 -0.51
N LEU A 155 8.85 3.36 0.65
CA LEU A 155 9.56 4.28 1.53
C LEU A 155 10.27 3.49 2.64
N VAL A 156 11.51 3.90 2.96
CA VAL A 156 12.32 3.24 3.98
C VAL A 156 12.79 4.27 5.01
N GLY A 157 12.51 3.99 6.28
CA GLY A 157 12.74 4.91 7.40
C GLY A 157 11.76 6.07 7.45
N SER A 158 10.76 6.07 6.58
CA SER A 158 9.71 7.07 6.49
C SER A 158 8.43 6.44 5.92
N GLN A 159 7.32 7.15 6.01
CA GLN A 159 6.03 6.71 5.51
C GLN A 159 5.19 7.88 5.02
N LEU A 160 4.16 7.59 4.22
CA LEU A 160 3.16 8.61 3.90
C LEU A 160 2.16 8.81 5.05
N PRO A 161 1.52 9.99 5.14
CA PRO A 161 0.36 10.22 5.98
C PRO A 161 -0.78 9.24 5.72
N GLU A 162 -1.06 9.00 4.45
CA GLU A 162 -2.19 8.21 3.94
C GLU A 162 -1.66 7.40 2.74
N PRO A 163 -0.98 6.26 2.96
CA PRO A 163 -0.42 5.45 1.88
C PRO A 163 -1.51 4.94 0.93
N THR A 164 -1.36 5.18 -0.37
CA THR A 164 -2.18 4.52 -1.39
C THR A 164 -1.77 3.05 -1.57
N ALA A 165 -2.62 2.26 -2.25
CA ALA A 165 -2.41 0.82 -2.41
C ALA A 165 -1.06 0.44 -3.07
N ASN A 166 -0.47 1.32 -3.87
CA ASN A 166 0.81 1.13 -4.54
C ASN A 166 2.03 1.55 -3.68
N VAL A 167 1.81 2.11 -2.49
CA VAL A 167 2.88 2.57 -1.61
C VAL A 167 3.00 1.64 -0.41
N THR A 168 4.19 1.12 -0.20
CA THR A 168 4.57 0.40 1.01
C THR A 168 5.57 1.25 1.77
N ALA A 169 5.50 1.23 3.10
CA ALA A 169 6.51 1.90 3.92
C ALA A 169 7.10 0.92 4.92
N VAL A 170 8.36 1.11 5.29
CA VAL A 170 8.99 0.37 6.39
C VAL A 170 9.58 1.37 7.37
N VAL A 171 9.12 1.28 8.62
CA VAL A 171 9.46 2.17 9.73
C VAL A 171 9.95 1.37 10.93
N TRP A 172 10.60 2.05 11.85
CA TRP A 172 11.01 1.53 13.15
C TRP A 172 11.11 2.68 14.16
N ASP A 173 11.25 2.39 15.45
CA ASP A 173 11.46 3.41 16.47
C ASP A 173 12.64 4.33 16.10
N GLY A 174 12.36 5.63 15.93
CA GLY A 174 13.33 6.64 15.50
C GLY A 174 13.38 6.90 13.99
N ALA A 175 12.70 6.11 13.17
CA ALA A 175 12.62 6.30 11.72
C ALA A 175 11.20 6.07 11.20
N GLY A 176 10.40 7.13 11.25
CA GLY A 176 8.99 7.10 10.85
C GLY A 176 8.48 8.48 10.45
N PHE A 177 9.31 9.29 9.80
CA PHE A 177 8.89 10.62 9.32
C PHE A 177 7.70 10.50 8.37
N ARG A 178 6.73 11.41 8.52
CA ARG A 178 5.45 11.39 7.81
C ARG A 178 5.19 12.63 6.97
N GLY A 179 6.20 13.49 6.79
CA GLY A 179 6.05 14.77 6.11
C GLY A 179 6.10 15.97 7.05
N SER A 180 6.51 17.11 6.50
CA SER A 180 6.86 18.31 7.28
C SER A 180 5.66 18.92 8.03
N GLY A 181 4.44 18.68 7.53
CA GLY A 181 3.19 19.17 8.12
C GLY A 181 2.66 18.38 9.32
N LEU A 182 3.21 17.19 9.62
CA LEU A 182 2.70 16.30 10.68
C LEU A 182 3.60 16.20 11.91
N GLY A 183 4.74 16.91 11.88
CA GLY A 183 5.74 16.91 12.95
C GLY A 183 6.65 15.67 12.93
N SER A 184 7.84 15.81 13.50
CA SER A 184 8.90 14.79 13.52
C SER A 184 9.03 14.08 14.88
N ALA A 185 7.95 13.97 15.65
CA ALA A 185 7.99 13.55 17.06
C ALA A 185 8.58 12.14 17.31
N HIS A 186 8.82 11.35 16.26
CA HIS A 186 9.44 10.02 16.31
C HIS A 186 10.71 9.92 15.44
N ALA A 187 11.29 11.03 15.00
CA ALA A 187 12.55 11.02 14.27
C ALA A 187 13.73 11.09 15.25
N ASP A 188 14.54 10.04 15.24
CA ASP A 188 15.84 9.94 15.91
C ASP A 188 16.88 9.48 14.88
N PRO A 189 17.67 10.41 14.30
CA PRO A 189 18.68 10.06 13.31
C PRO A 189 19.69 9.01 13.80
N ASP A 190 19.95 8.93 15.11
CA ASP A 190 20.88 7.95 15.68
C ASP A 190 20.30 6.51 15.66
N ALA A 191 18.98 6.37 15.51
CA ALA A 191 18.31 5.08 15.33
C ALA A 191 18.42 4.54 13.89
N VAL A 192 18.90 5.35 12.93
CA VAL A 192 19.08 4.94 11.54
C VAL A 192 20.46 4.32 11.36
N SER A 193 20.54 2.99 11.52
CA SER A 193 21.77 2.23 11.33
C SER A 193 21.82 1.50 9.97
N PRO A 194 23.02 1.19 9.46
CA PRO A 194 23.19 0.39 8.25
C PRO A 194 22.47 -0.96 8.30
N GLU A 195 22.57 -1.66 9.43
CA GLU A 195 21.98 -2.97 9.63
C GLU A 195 20.45 -2.89 9.62
N ARG A 196 19.89 -1.89 10.31
CA ARG A 196 18.44 -1.70 10.40
C ARG A 196 17.85 -1.25 9.07
N ALA A 197 18.53 -0.35 8.35
CA ALA A 197 18.10 0.05 7.01
C ALA A 197 18.15 -1.11 6.00
N LEU A 198 19.11 -2.03 6.12
CA LEU A 198 19.18 -3.21 5.25
C LEU A 198 18.07 -4.22 5.58
N GLU A 199 17.77 -4.42 6.86
CA GLU A 199 16.62 -5.22 7.31
C GLU A 199 15.31 -4.65 6.77
N ALA A 200 15.13 -3.32 6.87
CA ALA A 200 13.97 -2.61 6.35
C ALA A 200 13.82 -2.75 4.84
N MET A 201 14.93 -2.69 4.09
CA MET A 201 14.93 -2.99 2.66
C MET A 201 14.46 -4.42 2.38
N GLY A 202 14.98 -5.42 3.10
CA GLY A 202 14.59 -6.82 2.93
C GLY A 202 13.11 -7.06 3.18
N ALA A 203 12.57 -6.54 4.28
CA ALA A 203 11.16 -6.64 4.63
C ALA A 203 10.27 -5.92 3.60
N GLY A 204 10.64 -4.70 3.19
CA GLY A 204 9.89 -3.88 2.25
C GLY A 204 9.82 -4.49 0.84
N VAL A 205 10.95 -4.91 0.30
CA VAL A 205 11.00 -5.58 -1.02
C VAL A 205 10.23 -6.89 -0.98
N THR A 206 10.32 -7.65 0.11
CA THR A 206 9.52 -8.87 0.30
C THR A 206 8.03 -8.59 0.26
N ALA A 207 7.56 -7.56 0.95
CA ALA A 207 6.15 -7.19 0.91
C ALA A 207 5.69 -6.83 -0.51
N VAL A 208 6.48 -6.04 -1.24
CA VAL A 208 6.18 -5.70 -2.65
C VAL A 208 6.14 -6.94 -3.55
N LEU A 209 7.12 -7.84 -3.44
CA LEU A 209 7.18 -9.08 -4.24
C LEU A 209 6.00 -10.02 -3.99
N HIS A 210 5.32 -9.88 -2.85
CA HIS A 210 4.20 -10.71 -2.44
C HIS A 210 2.86 -9.97 -2.45
N ASP A 211 2.78 -8.82 -3.14
CA ASP A 211 1.58 -7.99 -3.28
C ASP A 211 0.98 -7.54 -1.93
N LEU A 212 1.82 -7.39 -0.90
CA LEU A 212 1.47 -6.90 0.43
C LEU A 212 1.75 -5.40 0.52
N THR A 213 1.12 -4.63 -0.36
CA THR A 213 1.34 -3.18 -0.52
C THR A 213 0.19 -2.37 0.08
N GLY A 214 0.36 -1.03 0.16
CA GLY A 214 -0.63 -0.15 0.77
C GLY A 214 -0.66 -0.22 2.29
N ILE A 215 0.43 -0.69 2.90
CA ILE A 215 0.58 -0.89 4.34
C ILE A 215 1.91 -0.29 4.83
N VAL A 216 2.00 -0.09 6.13
CA VAL A 216 3.23 0.28 6.82
C VAL A 216 3.75 -0.94 7.57
N LEU A 217 4.98 -1.38 7.29
CA LEU A 217 5.68 -2.39 8.09
C LEU A 217 6.42 -1.69 9.22
N ASP A 218 6.20 -2.14 10.44
CA ASP A 218 6.87 -1.64 11.65
C ASP A 218 7.80 -2.73 12.20
N LEU A 219 9.10 -2.46 12.23
CA LEU A 219 10.14 -3.41 12.66
C LEU A 219 10.51 -3.31 14.15
N GLY A 220 9.77 -2.51 14.94
CA GLY A 220 10.07 -2.26 16.35
C GLY A 220 11.07 -1.14 16.49
#